data_AF-A0A6B3FFK8-F1
#
_entry.id   AF-A0A6B3FFK8-F1
#
_cell.length_a   1.000
_cell.length_b   1.000
_cell.length_c   1.000
_cell.angle_alpha   90.00
_cell.angle_beta   90.00
_cell.angle_gamma   90.00
#
_symmetry.space_group_name_H-M   'P 1'
#
loop_
_entity.id
_entity.type
_entity.pdbx_description
1 polymer ?
#
loop_
_entity_poly.entity_id
_entity_poly.type
_entity_poly.pdbx_seq_one_letter_code
_entity_poly.pdbx_strand_id
1 'polypeptide(L)' 'TIAMVVTVVAGSLLGGSLSDRSGRRKPYVLVASCVLGAGLLLVALAQSFALFLVAMAVFGFGQGLYLSVDVALAAAVLP' A
#
# COMPACT_ATOMS: atom_id res chain seq x y z
N THR A 1 4.95 4.46 12.87
CA THR A 1 6.41 4.61 12.72
C THR A 1 7.09 3.27 12.51
N ILE A 2 7.24 2.37 13.49
CA ILE A 2 7.66 0.97 13.23
C ILE A 2 6.50 0.14 12.65
N ALA A 3 5.28 0.32 13.16
CA ALA A 3 4.07 -0.33 12.64
C ALA A 3 3.89 -0.10 11.13
N MET A 4 4.20 1.10 10.65
CA MET A 4 4.18 1.44 9.23
C MET A 4 5.26 0.67 8.46
N VAL A 5 6.49 0.60 8.95
CA VAL A 5 7.58 -0.11 8.25
C VAL A 5 7.24 -1.61 8.10
N VAL A 6 6.76 -2.25 9.16
CA VAL A 6 6.37 -3.67 9.13
C VAL A 6 5.25 -3.90 8.11
N THR A 7 4.25 -3.02 8.10
CA THR A 7 3.12 -3.14 7.16
C THR A 7 3.49 -2.77 5.73
N VAL A 8 4.43 -1.84 5.51
CA VAL A 8 5.01 -1.56 4.18
C VAL A 8 5.69 -2.82 3.65
N VAL A 9 6.54 -3.47 4.44
CA VAL A 9 7.21 -4.70 4.00
C VAL A 9 6.19 -5.78 3.66
N ALA A 10 5.18 -5.99 4.51
CA ALA A 10 4.11 -6.94 4.23
C ALA A 10 3.33 -6.59 2.95
N GLY A 11 2.95 -5.32 2.79
CA GLY A 11 2.23 -4.81 1.62
C GLY A 11 3.03 -4.96 0.33
N SER A 12 4.33 -4.69 0.36
CA SER A 12 5.21 -4.85 -0.80
C SER A 12 5.35 -6.31 -1.24
N LEU A 13 5.50 -7.24 -0.29
CA LEU A 13 5.60 -8.67 -0.58
C LEU A 13 4.29 -9.22 -1.17
N LEU A 14 3.16 -8.83 -0.58
CA LEU A 14 1.84 -9.23 -1.06
C LEU A 14 1.52 -8.58 -2.41
N GLY A 15 1.83 -7.30 -2.59
CA GLY A 15 1.61 -6.57 -3.83
C GLY A 15 2.36 -7.11 -5.03
N GLY A 16 3.66 -7.34 -4.85
CA GLY A 16 4.49 -7.97 -5.87
C GLY A 16 3.92 -9.34 -6.24
N SER A 17 3.81 -10.24 -5.26
CA SER A 17 3.38 -11.63 -5.52
C SER A 17 1.97 -11.76 -6.12
N LEU A 18 0.98 -11.01 -5.61
CA LEU A 18 -0.39 -11.04 -6.11
C LEU A 18 -0.50 -10.42 -7.50
N SER A 19 0.12 -9.26 -7.72
CA SER A 19 0.03 -8.58 -9.02
C SER A 19 0.76 -9.37 -10.11
N ASP A 20 1.92 -9.94 -9.82
CA ASP A 20 2.69 -10.74 -10.76
C ASP A 20 1.94 -12.03 -11.13
N ARG A 21 1.34 -12.71 -10.15
CA ARG A 21 0.55 -13.93 -10.42
C ARG A 21 -0.68 -13.67 -11.28
N SER A 22 -1.28 -12.49 -11.16
CA SER A 22 -2.47 -12.13 -11.93
C SER A 22 -2.17 -11.70 -13.37
N GLY A 23 -0.92 -11.31 -13.66
CA GLY A 23 -0.53 -10.69 -14.93
C GLY A 23 -1.19 -9.33 -15.23
N ARG A 24 -2.02 -8.80 -14.33
CA ARG A 24 -2.78 -7.55 -14.51
C ARG A 24 -2.36 -6.55 -13.45
N ARG A 25 -1.49 -5.60 -13.79
CA ARG A 25 -0.94 -4.65 -12.79
C ARG A 25 -1.87 -3.47 -12.45
N LYS A 26 -2.61 -2.95 -13.44
CA LYS A 26 -3.46 -1.74 -13.30
C LYS A 26 -4.52 -1.81 -12.18
N PRO A 27 -5.29 -2.91 -12.01
CA PRO A 27 -6.28 -3.00 -10.93
C PRO A 27 -5.65 -2.97 -9.53
N TYR A 28 -4.45 -3.54 -9.38
CA TYR A 28 -3.75 -3.58 -8.09
C TYR A 28 -3.26 -2.19 -7.68
N VAL A 29 -2.77 -1.38 -8.63
CA VAL A 29 -2.41 0.02 -8.34
C VAL A 29 -3.62 0.79 -7.82
N LEU A 30 -4.80 0.57 -8.42
CA LEU A 30 -6.02 1.27 -8.02
C LEU A 30 -6.46 0.87 -6.60
N VAL A 31 -6.47 -0.43 -6.29
CA VAL A 31 -6.76 -0.92 -4.94
C VAL A 31 -5.74 -0.39 -3.94
N ALA A 32 -4.45 -0.43 -4.28
CA ALA A 32 -3.39 0.09 -3.42
C ALA A 32 -3.54 1.58 -3.11
N SER A 33 -3.89 2.37 -4.14
CA SER A 33 -4.16 3.81 -4.00
C SER A 33 -5.34 4.07 -3.06
N CYS A 34 -6.42 3.30 -3.18
CA CYS A 34 -7.57 3.42 -2.29
C CYS A 34 -7.21 3.09 -0.84
N VAL A 35 -6.43 2.02 -0.60
CA VAL A 35 -5.99 1.64 0.75
C VAL A 35 -5.05 2.71 1.34
N LEU A 36 -4.12 3.22 0.54
CA LEU A 36 -3.23 4.31 0.92
C LEU A 36 -4.01 5.57 1.32
N GLY A 37 -4.97 5.98 0.48
CA GLY A 37 -5.84 7.12 0.75
C GLY A 37 -6.72 6.93 1.98
N ALA A 38 -7.27 5.73 2.18
CA ALA A 38 -8.02 5.39 3.39
C ALA A 38 -7.13 5.48 4.64
N GLY A 39 -5.87 5.05 4.56
CA GLY A 39 -4.90 5.22 5.63
C GLY A 39 -4.67 6.68 6.00
N LEU A 40 -4.52 7.56 5.00
CA LEU A 40 -4.39 9.02 5.22
C LEU A 40 -5.64 9.61 5.88
N LEU A 41 -6.83 9.22 5.44
CA LEU A 41 -8.08 9.65 6.06
C LEU A 41 -8.17 9.21 7.53
N LEU A 42 -7.78 7.96 7.83
CA LEU A 42 -7.75 7.46 9.21
C LEU A 42 -6.73 8.23 10.06
N VAL A 43 -5.57 8.60 9.50
CA VAL A 43 -4.57 9.42 10.21
C VAL A 43 -5.16 10.80 10.51
N ALA A 44 -5.84 11.43 9.55
CA ALA A 44 -6.47 12.74 9.73
C ALA A 44 -7.58 12.75 10.80
N LEU A 45 -8.30 11.64 10.94
CA LEU A 45 -9.38 11.49 11.92
C LEU A 45 -8.92 10.90 13.26
N ALA A 46 -7.63 10.58 13.41
CA ALA A 46 -7.12 9.92 14.61
C ALA A 46 -7.14 10.86 15.82
N GLN A 47 -7.94 10.52 16.84
CA GLN A 47 -8.03 11.27 18.09
C GLN A 47 -7.35 10.58 19.29
N SER A 48 -6.72 9.43 19.05
CA SER A 48 -5.98 8.69 20.07
C SER A 48 -4.71 8.09 19.49
N PHE A 49 -3.71 7.85 20.34
CA PHE A 49 -2.46 7.22 19.92
C PHE A 49 -2.69 5.81 19.35
N ALA A 50 -3.61 5.04 19.94
CA ALA A 50 -3.97 3.71 19.43
C ALA A 50 -4.56 3.78 18.02
N LEU A 51 -5.50 4.71 17.78
CA LEU A 51 -6.10 4.89 16.47
C LEU A 51 -5.08 5.38 15.44
N PHE A 52 -4.16 6.26 15.85
CA PHE A 52 -3.04 6.68 15.01
C PHE A 52 -2.13 5.51 14.61
N LEU A 53 -1.82 4.57 15.53
CA LEU A 53 -1.02 3.39 15.21
C LEU A 53 -1.72 2.48 14.19
N VAL A 54 -3.03 2.27 14.34
CA VAL A 54 -3.84 1.52 13.37
C VAL A 54 -3.85 2.23 12.01
N ALA A 55 -4.08 3.54 11.99
CA ALA A 55 -4.07 4.34 10.77
C ALA A 55 -2.71 4.27 10.05
N MET A 56 -1.61 4.35 10.79
CA MET A 56 -0.25 4.20 10.25
C MET A 56 0.03 2.78 9.71
N ALA A 57 -0.62 1.75 10.27
CA ALA A 57 -0.51 0.38 9.79
C ALA A 57 -1.26 0.21 8.46
N VAL A 58 -2.47 0.76 8.35
CA VAL A 58 -3.26 0.77 7.10
C VAL A 58 -2.55 1.58 6.01
N PHE A 59 -2.08 2.77 6.37
CA PHE A 59 -1.30 3.63 5.48
C PHE A 59 -0.03 2.92 5.00
N GLY A 60 0.75 2.35 5.91
CA GLY A 60 1.97 1.62 5.57
C GLY A 60 1.71 0.45 4.64
N PHE A 61 0.67 -0.33 4.91
CA PHE A 61 0.26 -1.44 4.05
C PHE A 61 -0.09 -0.97 2.63
N GLY A 62 -0.94 0.05 2.50
CA GLY A 62 -1.30 0.65 1.22
C GLY A 62 -0.07 1.20 0.48
N GLN A 63 0.88 1.80 1.21
CA GLN A 63 2.09 2.36 0.63
C GLN A 63 3.01 1.27 0.05
N GLY A 64 3.25 0.18 0.79
CA GLY A 64 4.04 -0.94 0.27
C GLY A 64 3.38 -1.62 -0.94
N LEU A 65 2.06 -1.81 -0.85
CA LEU A 65 1.25 -2.34 -1.95
C LEU A 65 1.35 -1.45 -3.20
N TYR A 66 1.28 -0.13 -3.03
CA TYR A 66 1.33 0.82 -4.14
C TYR A 66 2.70 0.86 -4.78
N LEU A 67 3.77 1.04 -3.99
CA LEU A 67 5.13 1.20 -4.49
C LEU A 67 5.62 -0.05 -5.25
N SER A 68 5.28 -1.25 -4.77
CA SER A 68 5.67 -2.49 -5.45
C SER A 68 5.01 -2.65 -6.82
N VAL A 69 3.72 -2.33 -6.93
CA VAL A 69 2.95 -2.53 -8.17
C VAL A 69 3.14 -1.37 -9.15
N ASP A 70 3.27 -0.13 -8.68
CA ASP A 70 3.42 1.06 -9.51
C ASP A 70 4.72 1.03 -10.31
N VAL A 71 5.84 0.73 -9.65
CA VAL A 71 7.15 0.57 -10.33
C VAL A 71 7.09 -0.56 -11.36
N ALA A 72 6.43 -1.67 -11.01
CA ALA A 72 6.25 -2.79 -11.93
C ALA A 72 5.37 -2.41 -13.14
N LEU A 73 4.30 -1.64 -12.93
CA LEU A 73 3.45 -1.14 -14.01
C LEU A 73 4.22 -0.19 -14.93
N ALA A 74 4.99 0.74 -14.36
CA ALA A 74 5.84 1.66 -15.11
C ALA A 74 6.89 0.91 -15.95
N ALA A 75 7.53 -0.11 -15.39
CA ALA A 75 8.47 -0.96 -16.13
C ALA A 75 7.79 -1.73 -17.28
N ALA A 76 6.54 -2.14 -17.12
CA ALA A 76 5.81 -2.90 -18.15
C ALA A 76 5.37 -2.05 -19.35
N VAL A 77 5.40 -0.72 -19.25
CA VAL A 77 5.05 0.19 -20.35
C VAL A 77 6.28 0.73 -21.10
N LEU A 78 7.50 0.40 -20.65
CA LEU A 78 8.73 0.76 -21.36
C LEU A 78 8.94 -0.15 -22.59
N PRO A 79 9.36 0.41 -23.74
CA PRO A 79 9.57 -0.33 -24.99
C PRO A 79 10.82 -1.21 -24.98
#